data_AF-X1GE57-F1
#
_entry.id   AF-X1GE57-F1
#
_cell.length_a   1.000
_cell.length_b   1.000
_cell.length_c   1.000
_cell.angle_alpha   90.00
_cell.angle_beta   90.00
_cell.angle_gamma   90.00
#
_symmetry.space_group_name_H-M   'P 1'
#
loop_
_entity.id
_entity.type
_entity.pdbx_description
1 polymer ?
#
loop_
_entity_poly.entity_id
_entity_poly.type
_entity_poly.pdbx_seq_one_letter_code
_entity_poly.pdbx_strand_id
1 'polypeptide(L)'
;MTIDKIGFDNEKYLKEQSKSILDRAAQFGNKLYLEFGGKLVYDYHASRVLPGFDPNVKMKLLKTLKDKIEVIICIYSGDIERRKIRADFGITYDNNALKLIDDLRDGGINICAVVVTRYNGQQVVKQFMNKLERRNIKVVTHHLIRGYPTNIDLIISKEGYGSNDYIETSKPIIIVTAPGPGSGKLATCLSQMYHEHIRGIDAGYAKFETFPIWNLPLKHPVNMAYESATADIMDFNQVDPFHLETYNITAINYNRDVEIFPVVKKIMLRIMGDKLVYKSPTDMGVNKAGFAIINDNLVRQAAKQELIRRFFRYSCEYAMGVAEKKTVQRAELLMKELNLTVFDREVVKEARQASIAAQIKGKGNDGVFAGAALQLRNGKILTGNNSPLMHAASSLVLNTIKELAGIPKNIHLLSPNILKSISYLKSEIFNNKRLSLN
;
A
#
# COMPACT_ATOMS: atom_id res chain seq x y z
N MET A 1 -10.06 22.08 2.71
CA MET A 1 -9.35 21.91 1.42
C MET A 1 -10.36 21.51 0.35
N THR A 2 -10.52 22.29 -0.71
CA THR A 2 -11.32 21.92 -1.88
C THR A 2 -10.65 20.74 -2.60
N ILE A 3 -11.36 19.61 -2.72
CA ILE A 3 -10.86 18.31 -3.21
C ILE A 3 -10.49 18.33 -4.72
N ASP A 4 -10.88 19.37 -5.46
CA ASP A 4 -10.68 19.44 -6.91
C ASP A 4 -9.30 20.02 -7.34
N LYS A 5 -8.37 20.21 -6.40
CA LYS A 5 -7.03 20.71 -6.74
C LYS A 5 -6.07 19.55 -6.99
N ILE A 6 -5.55 19.48 -8.21
CA ILE A 6 -4.58 18.47 -8.67
C ILE A 6 -3.17 18.91 -8.27
N GLY A 7 -2.43 18.04 -7.58
CA GLY A 7 -1.02 18.21 -7.25
C GLY A 7 -0.09 17.20 -7.91
N PHE A 8 -0.63 16.19 -8.59
CA PHE A 8 0.09 15.12 -9.27
C PHE A 8 -0.46 14.88 -10.68
N ASP A 9 0.44 14.80 -11.66
CA ASP A 9 0.12 14.58 -13.07
C ASP A 9 0.35 13.11 -13.48
N ASN A 10 -0.74 12.37 -13.73
CA ASN A 10 -0.65 10.97 -14.13
C ASN A 10 -0.07 10.77 -15.53
N GLU A 11 -0.31 11.67 -16.47
CA GLU A 11 0.17 11.51 -17.85
C GLU A 11 1.68 11.70 -17.89
N LYS A 12 2.18 12.75 -17.22
CA LYS A 12 3.61 12.96 -17.03
C LYS A 12 4.25 11.78 -16.31
N TYR A 13 3.63 11.29 -15.23
CA TYR A 13 4.11 10.12 -14.50
C TYR A 13 4.22 8.88 -15.39
N LEU A 14 3.16 8.52 -16.13
CA LEU A 14 3.15 7.35 -17.00
C LEU A 14 4.26 7.44 -18.05
N LYS A 15 4.41 8.60 -18.70
CA LYS A 15 5.45 8.83 -19.71
C LYS A 15 6.86 8.64 -19.14
N GLU A 16 7.17 9.32 -18.03
CA GLU A 16 8.50 9.26 -17.42
C GLU A 16 8.81 7.89 -16.81
N GLN A 17 7.82 7.28 -16.17
CA GLN A 17 7.97 5.98 -15.52
C GLN A 17 8.13 4.84 -16.53
N SER A 18 7.34 4.83 -17.61
CA SER A 18 7.52 3.88 -18.72
C SER A 18 8.90 4.02 -19.34
N LYS A 19 9.33 5.27 -19.62
CA LYS A 19 10.66 5.53 -20.16
C LYS A 19 11.76 5.01 -19.22
N SER A 20 11.67 5.32 -17.92
CA SER A 20 12.67 4.87 -16.94
C SER A 20 12.80 3.35 -16.85
N ILE A 21 11.71 2.60 -17.00
CA ILE A 21 11.73 1.13 -16.99
C ILE A 21 12.36 0.59 -18.28
N LEU A 22 12.00 1.16 -19.44
CA LEU A 22 12.56 0.76 -20.73
C LEU A 22 14.06 1.05 -20.82
N ASP A 23 14.48 2.26 -20.40
CA ASP A 23 15.88 2.65 -20.36
C ASP A 23 16.68 1.72 -19.44
N ARG A 24 16.10 1.33 -18.28
CA ARG A 24 16.72 0.37 -17.36
C ARG A 24 16.87 -1.01 -17.98
N ALA A 25 15.89 -1.49 -18.73
CA ALA A 25 15.99 -2.78 -19.42
C ALA A 25 17.08 -2.76 -20.50
N ALA A 26 17.20 -1.66 -21.23
CA ALA A 26 18.22 -1.49 -22.26
C ALA A 26 19.65 -1.53 -21.70
N GLN A 27 19.86 -1.06 -20.46
CA GLN A 27 21.16 -1.13 -19.77
C GLN A 27 21.63 -2.58 -19.49
N PHE A 28 20.73 -3.56 -19.51
CA PHE A 28 21.02 -4.95 -19.19
C PHE A 28 20.70 -5.91 -20.34
N GLY A 29 21.04 -5.53 -21.57
CA GLY A 29 20.87 -6.41 -22.73
C GLY A 29 19.40 -6.73 -23.06
N ASN A 30 18.46 -5.87 -22.65
CA ASN A 30 17.01 -6.05 -22.81
C ASN A 30 16.42 -7.26 -22.07
N LYS A 31 17.00 -7.67 -20.92
CA LYS A 31 16.35 -8.58 -19.98
C LYS A 31 16.35 -7.99 -18.56
N LEU A 32 15.18 -7.69 -18.02
CA LEU A 32 15.02 -7.03 -16.72
C LEU A 32 13.98 -7.74 -15.84
N TYR A 33 14.40 -8.21 -14.67
CA TYR A 33 13.51 -8.64 -13.60
C TYR A 33 13.20 -7.45 -12.68
N LEU A 34 11.98 -6.93 -12.78
CA LEU A 34 11.54 -5.75 -12.03
C LEU A 34 10.70 -6.18 -10.82
N GLU A 35 11.26 -6.07 -9.62
CA GLU A 35 10.48 -6.27 -8.39
C GLU A 35 9.48 -5.14 -8.23
N PHE A 36 8.19 -5.48 -8.24
CA PHE A 36 7.10 -4.56 -8.00
C PHE A 36 6.71 -4.57 -6.52
N GLY A 37 7.14 -3.54 -5.80
CA GLY A 37 6.78 -3.29 -4.41
C GLY A 37 5.43 -2.59 -4.27
N GLY A 38 4.78 -2.84 -3.13
CA GLY A 38 3.50 -2.23 -2.79
C GLY A 38 2.30 -2.78 -3.57
N LYS A 39 1.22 -2.00 -3.60
CA LYS A 39 -0.05 -2.39 -4.22
C LYS A 39 -0.03 -2.08 -5.72
N LEU A 40 -0.46 -3.03 -6.56
CA LEU A 40 -0.59 -2.82 -8.01
C LEU A 40 -1.88 -2.07 -8.38
N VAL A 41 -2.96 -2.35 -7.65
CA VAL A 41 -4.29 -1.75 -7.82
C VAL A 41 -4.77 -1.21 -6.49
N TYR A 42 -5.65 -0.19 -6.54
CA TYR A 42 -6.25 0.43 -5.37
C TYR A 42 -5.22 0.99 -4.37
N ASP A 43 -4.20 1.70 -4.87
CA ASP A 43 -3.23 2.42 -4.04
C ASP A 43 -3.84 3.72 -3.48
N TYR A 44 -4.83 3.56 -2.59
CA TYR A 44 -5.54 4.68 -1.99
C TYR A 44 -4.68 5.50 -1.02
N HIS A 45 -3.55 4.97 -0.57
CA HIS A 45 -2.61 5.78 0.20
C HIS A 45 -1.96 6.81 -0.72
N ALA A 46 -1.41 6.38 -1.86
CA ALA A 46 -0.84 7.28 -2.86
C ALA A 46 -1.88 8.33 -3.33
N SER A 47 -3.11 7.92 -3.61
CA SER A 47 -4.16 8.85 -4.08
C SER A 47 -4.55 9.92 -3.04
N ARG A 48 -4.44 9.62 -1.73
CA ARG A 48 -4.69 10.60 -0.66
C ARG A 48 -3.49 11.49 -0.37
N VAL A 49 -2.28 10.99 -0.57
CA VAL A 49 -1.02 11.72 -0.31
C VAL A 49 -0.61 12.59 -1.49
N LEU A 50 -0.91 12.17 -2.71
CA LEU A 50 -0.62 12.84 -3.96
C LEU A 50 -1.94 13.17 -4.69
N PRO A 51 -2.62 14.31 -4.37
CA PRO A 51 -3.89 14.64 -4.99
C PRO A 51 -3.81 14.64 -6.52
N GLY A 52 -4.61 13.81 -7.17
CA GLY A 52 -4.55 13.56 -8.61
C GLY A 52 -4.02 12.17 -8.95
N PHE A 53 -3.19 11.54 -8.12
CA PHE A 53 -2.67 10.19 -8.36
C PHE A 53 -3.81 9.17 -8.49
N ASP A 54 -3.91 8.53 -9.65
CA ASP A 54 -4.90 7.49 -9.89
C ASP A 54 -4.54 6.23 -9.08
N PRO A 55 -5.43 5.72 -8.20
CA PRO A 55 -5.20 4.50 -7.42
C PRO A 55 -4.79 3.27 -8.26
N ASN A 56 -5.09 3.28 -9.57
CA ASN A 56 -4.79 2.21 -10.51
C ASN A 56 -3.74 2.61 -11.56
N VAL A 57 -2.98 3.69 -11.34
CA VAL A 57 -1.97 4.17 -12.31
C VAL A 57 -0.90 3.13 -12.63
N LYS A 58 -0.55 2.25 -11.67
CA LYS A 58 0.42 1.17 -11.89
C LYS A 58 -0.13 0.11 -12.84
N MET A 59 -1.42 -0.21 -12.77
CA MET A 59 -2.06 -1.08 -13.76
C MET A 59 -2.09 -0.41 -15.15
N LYS A 60 -2.35 0.91 -15.22
CA LYS A 60 -2.26 1.68 -16.47
C LYS A 60 -0.83 1.65 -17.05
N LEU A 61 0.18 1.79 -16.20
CA LEU A 61 1.59 1.68 -16.57
C LEU A 61 1.91 0.32 -17.17
N LEU A 62 1.46 -0.77 -16.55
CA LEU A 62 1.65 -2.13 -17.09
C LEU A 62 0.94 -2.29 -18.44
N LYS A 63 -0.27 -1.76 -18.60
CA LYS A 63 -0.99 -1.78 -19.88
C LYS A 63 -0.23 -1.05 -20.99
N THR A 64 0.39 0.10 -20.69
CA THR A 64 1.25 0.82 -21.64
C THR A 64 2.45 0.00 -22.11
N LEU A 65 2.92 -0.93 -21.27
CA LEU A 65 4.08 -1.79 -21.55
C LEU A 65 3.69 -3.23 -21.94
N LYS A 66 2.40 -3.53 -22.13
CA LYS A 66 1.86 -4.91 -22.22
C LYS A 66 2.59 -5.81 -23.21
N ASP A 67 3.02 -5.26 -24.36
CA ASP A 67 3.65 -6.04 -25.43
C ASP A 67 5.11 -6.40 -25.12
N LYS A 68 5.69 -5.76 -24.09
CA LYS A 68 7.08 -5.90 -23.63
C LYS A 68 7.19 -6.52 -22.25
N ILE A 69 6.07 -6.81 -21.58
CA ILE A 69 6.07 -7.34 -20.22
C ILE A 69 5.44 -8.71 -20.09
N GLU A 70 5.94 -9.43 -19.10
CA GLU A 70 5.38 -10.67 -18.58
C GLU A 70 5.38 -10.59 -17.05
N VAL A 71 4.48 -11.32 -16.39
CA VAL A 71 4.34 -11.26 -14.93
C VAL A 71 4.65 -12.60 -14.27
N ILE A 72 5.46 -12.56 -13.21
CA ILE A 72 5.64 -13.63 -12.24
C ILE A 72 4.99 -13.19 -10.93
N ILE A 73 4.18 -14.08 -10.35
CA ILE A 73 3.51 -13.82 -9.07
C ILE A 73 4.11 -14.72 -8.00
N CYS A 74 4.76 -14.14 -7.00
CA CYS A 74 5.31 -14.86 -5.86
C CYS A 74 4.27 -14.97 -4.73
N ILE A 75 4.16 -16.15 -4.12
CA ILE A 75 3.38 -16.38 -2.91
C ILE A 75 4.16 -17.28 -1.94
N TYR A 76 4.22 -16.89 -0.67
CA TYR A 76 4.91 -17.67 0.36
C TYR A 76 4.04 -18.84 0.83
N SER A 77 4.57 -20.05 0.78
CA SER A 77 3.89 -21.28 1.25
C SER A 77 3.32 -21.15 2.67
N GLY A 78 4.10 -20.58 3.60
CA GLY A 78 3.69 -20.41 4.99
C GLY A 78 2.56 -19.38 5.17
N ASP A 79 2.38 -18.43 4.25
CA ASP A 79 1.25 -17.49 4.26
C ASP A 79 -0.07 -18.18 3.88
N ILE A 80 0.00 -19.16 2.98
CA ILE A 80 -1.16 -19.99 2.61
C ILE A 80 -1.52 -20.91 3.78
N GLU A 81 -0.52 -21.57 4.37
CA GLU A 81 -0.71 -22.51 5.48
C GLU A 81 -1.38 -21.85 6.69
N ARG A 82 -0.92 -20.65 7.08
CA ARG A 82 -1.50 -19.88 8.19
C ARG A 82 -2.77 -19.09 7.83
N ARG A 83 -3.29 -19.24 6.60
CA ARG A 83 -4.42 -18.47 6.06
C ARG A 83 -4.28 -16.97 6.32
N LYS A 84 -3.09 -16.42 6.06
CA LYS A 84 -2.79 -15.02 6.36
C LYS A 84 -3.80 -14.12 5.65
N ILE A 85 -4.45 -13.22 6.40
CA ILE A 85 -5.42 -12.26 5.88
C ILE A 85 -4.71 -10.97 5.49
N ARG A 86 -5.07 -10.42 4.33
CA ARG A 86 -4.64 -9.08 3.90
C ARG A 86 -5.62 -8.04 4.46
N ALA A 87 -5.12 -7.19 5.36
CA ALA A 87 -5.93 -6.21 6.09
C ALA A 87 -6.74 -5.23 5.20
N ASP A 88 -6.27 -4.97 3.98
CA ASP A 88 -6.96 -4.05 3.05
C ASP A 88 -8.29 -4.59 2.53
N PHE A 89 -8.37 -5.90 2.27
CA PHE A 89 -9.49 -6.53 1.57
C PHE A 89 -10.23 -7.56 2.45
N GLY A 90 -9.66 -7.94 3.59
CA GLY A 90 -10.23 -8.96 4.46
C GLY A 90 -10.19 -10.37 3.86
N ILE A 91 -9.43 -10.59 2.78
CA ILE A 91 -9.28 -11.90 2.13
C ILE A 91 -7.91 -12.50 2.41
N THR A 92 -7.83 -13.83 2.32
CA THR A 92 -6.57 -14.58 2.49
C THR A 92 -5.61 -14.33 1.32
N TYR A 93 -4.30 -14.54 1.56
CA TYR A 93 -3.26 -14.27 0.56
C TYR A 93 -3.38 -15.12 -0.72
N ASP A 94 -3.83 -16.36 -0.61
CA ASP A 94 -4.13 -17.25 -1.74
C ASP A 94 -5.30 -16.73 -2.59
N ASN A 95 -6.38 -16.27 -1.96
CA ASN A 95 -7.50 -15.62 -2.65
C ASN A 95 -7.07 -14.28 -3.27
N ASN A 96 -6.18 -13.54 -2.61
CA ASN A 96 -5.63 -12.32 -3.17
C ASN A 96 -4.72 -12.57 -4.37
N ALA A 97 -3.97 -13.67 -4.40
CA ALA A 97 -3.20 -14.08 -5.57
C ALA A 97 -4.12 -14.43 -6.75
N LEU A 98 -5.21 -15.17 -6.51
CA LEU A 98 -6.23 -15.44 -7.55
C LEU A 98 -6.85 -14.15 -8.08
N LYS A 99 -7.23 -13.22 -7.20
CA LYS A 99 -7.75 -11.92 -7.61
C LYS A 99 -6.73 -11.14 -8.46
N LEU A 100 -5.45 -11.16 -8.07
CA LEU A 100 -4.38 -10.49 -8.82
C LEU A 100 -4.20 -11.10 -10.21
N ILE A 101 -4.31 -12.43 -10.33
CA ILE A 101 -4.30 -13.13 -11.62
C ILE A 101 -5.44 -12.65 -12.51
N ASP A 102 -6.66 -12.58 -11.96
CA ASP A 102 -7.84 -12.13 -12.69
C ASP A 102 -7.70 -10.65 -13.10
N ASP A 103 -7.29 -9.76 -12.19
CA ASP A 103 -7.05 -8.34 -12.46
C ASP A 103 -6.02 -8.11 -13.59
N LEU A 104 -4.98 -8.93 -13.66
CA LEU A 104 -3.94 -8.88 -14.70
C LEU A 104 -4.46 -9.41 -16.05
N ARG A 105 -5.23 -10.50 -16.04
CA ARG A 105 -5.85 -11.07 -17.24
C ARG A 105 -6.90 -10.14 -17.84
N ASP A 106 -7.74 -9.51 -17.02
CA ASP A 106 -8.66 -8.44 -17.43
C ASP A 106 -7.90 -7.24 -18.01
N GLY A 107 -6.67 -7.05 -17.55
CA GLY A 107 -5.74 -6.06 -18.07
C GLY A 107 -5.09 -6.42 -19.41
N GLY A 108 -5.29 -7.64 -19.91
CA GLY A 108 -4.60 -8.17 -21.10
C GLY A 108 -3.11 -8.43 -20.86
N ILE A 109 -2.68 -8.63 -19.61
CA ILE A 109 -1.28 -8.81 -19.23
C ILE A 109 -0.99 -10.31 -19.05
N ASN A 110 0.06 -10.79 -19.73
CA ASN A 110 0.44 -12.20 -19.67
C ASN A 110 1.10 -12.57 -18.33
N ILE A 111 0.74 -13.72 -17.78
CA ILE A 111 1.29 -14.27 -16.54
C ILE A 111 2.10 -15.51 -16.91
N CYS A 112 3.41 -15.48 -16.66
CA CYS A 112 4.31 -16.59 -16.95
C CYS A 112 4.13 -17.75 -15.97
N ALA A 113 4.15 -17.44 -14.68
CA ALA A 113 4.10 -18.43 -13.62
C ALA A 113 3.68 -17.82 -12.29
N VAL A 114 3.12 -18.69 -11.44
CA VAL A 114 3.01 -18.44 -10.00
C VAL A 114 4.14 -19.21 -9.30
N VAL A 115 4.96 -18.49 -8.54
CA VAL A 115 6.07 -19.05 -7.78
C VAL A 115 5.65 -19.23 -6.32
N VAL A 116 5.54 -20.48 -5.90
CA VAL A 116 5.32 -20.84 -4.49
C VAL A 116 6.67 -20.91 -3.79
N THR A 117 6.99 -19.89 -3.01
CA THR A 117 8.29 -19.77 -2.36
C THR A 117 8.33 -20.54 -1.05
N ARG A 118 9.50 -21.12 -0.75
CA ARG A 118 9.79 -21.92 0.46
C ARG A 118 8.81 -23.09 0.62
N TYR A 119 8.45 -23.75 -0.49
CA TYR A 119 7.58 -24.92 -0.44
C TYR A 119 8.33 -26.12 0.14
N ASN A 120 7.67 -26.86 1.05
CA ASN A 120 8.24 -28.03 1.72
C ASN A 120 7.22 -29.18 1.85
N GLY A 121 6.31 -29.33 0.87
CA GLY A 121 5.36 -30.46 0.83
C GLY A 121 4.03 -30.26 1.57
N GLN A 122 3.68 -29.04 1.99
CA GLN A 122 2.43 -28.76 2.69
C GLN A 122 1.19 -29.12 1.83
N GLN A 123 0.23 -29.87 2.38
CA GLN A 123 -0.95 -30.34 1.64
C GLN A 123 -1.89 -29.21 1.21
N VAL A 124 -2.14 -28.23 2.08
CA VAL A 124 -2.98 -27.06 1.76
C VAL A 124 -2.39 -26.27 0.59
N VAL A 125 -1.06 -26.14 0.55
CA VAL A 125 -0.35 -25.48 -0.56
C VAL A 125 -0.46 -26.30 -1.85
N LYS A 126 -0.34 -27.63 -1.77
CA LYS A 126 -0.54 -28.52 -2.92
C LYS A 126 -1.94 -28.38 -3.54
N GLN A 127 -2.98 -28.26 -2.72
CA GLN A 127 -4.35 -28.00 -3.20
C GLN A 127 -4.45 -26.66 -3.95
N PHE A 128 -3.80 -25.62 -3.44
CA PHE A 128 -3.73 -24.32 -4.12
C PHE A 128 -3.00 -24.41 -5.47
N MET A 129 -1.86 -25.10 -5.54
CA MET A 129 -1.13 -25.32 -6.79
C MET A 129 -1.98 -26.07 -7.82
N ASN A 130 -2.62 -27.18 -7.42
CA ASN A 130 -3.52 -27.94 -8.29
C ASN A 130 -4.68 -27.09 -8.82
N LYS A 131 -5.20 -26.16 -8.00
CA LYS A 131 -6.28 -25.23 -8.41
C LYS A 131 -5.80 -24.27 -9.51
N LEU A 132 -4.55 -23.79 -9.43
CA LEU A 132 -3.95 -22.93 -10.44
C LEU A 132 -3.68 -23.68 -11.74
N GLU A 133 -3.10 -24.88 -11.67
CA GLU A 133 -2.78 -25.70 -12.83
C GLU A 133 -4.04 -26.07 -13.62
N ARG A 134 -5.14 -26.41 -12.94
CA ARG A 134 -6.46 -26.64 -13.56
C ARG A 134 -7.03 -25.42 -14.30
N ARG A 135 -6.48 -24.22 -14.06
CA ARG A 135 -6.82 -22.97 -14.76
C ARG A 135 -5.76 -22.59 -15.79
N ASN A 136 -4.93 -23.55 -16.21
CA ASN A 136 -3.82 -23.38 -17.15
C ASN A 136 -2.83 -22.29 -16.70
N ILE A 137 -2.53 -22.24 -15.40
CA ILE A 137 -1.51 -21.34 -14.84
C ILE A 137 -0.32 -22.21 -14.46
N LYS A 138 0.85 -21.92 -15.04
CA LYS A 138 2.09 -22.59 -14.68
C LYS A 138 2.44 -22.29 -13.23
N VAL A 139 2.75 -23.31 -12.45
CA VAL A 139 3.19 -23.18 -11.06
C VAL A 139 4.62 -23.68 -10.96
N VAL A 140 5.46 -22.93 -10.24
CA VAL A 140 6.85 -23.28 -9.97
C VAL A 140 7.11 -23.19 -8.48
N THR A 141 7.93 -24.09 -7.93
CA THR A 141 8.26 -24.10 -6.51
C THR A 141 9.70 -23.68 -6.30
N HIS A 142 9.91 -22.77 -5.35
CA HIS A 142 11.26 -22.44 -4.87
C HIS A 142 11.42 -22.99 -3.45
N HIS A 143 12.62 -23.44 -3.12
CA HIS A 143 12.93 -23.98 -1.80
C HIS A 143 13.59 -22.94 -0.90
N LEU A 144 13.71 -23.27 0.38
CA LEU A 144 14.49 -22.47 1.31
C LEU A 144 15.99 -22.65 1.00
N ILE A 145 16.66 -21.60 0.57
CA ILE A 145 18.11 -21.58 0.39
C ILE A 145 18.76 -21.40 1.77
N ARG A 146 19.56 -22.38 2.19
CA ARG A 146 20.29 -22.33 3.46
C ARG A 146 21.32 -21.19 3.44
N GLY A 147 21.49 -20.51 4.57
CA GLY A 147 22.44 -19.40 4.69
C GLY A 147 22.04 -18.12 3.96
N TYR A 148 20.82 -18.02 3.40
CA TYR A 148 20.34 -16.78 2.79
C TYR A 148 20.05 -15.72 3.88
N PRO A 149 20.51 -14.46 3.74
CA PRO A 149 21.22 -13.88 2.59
C PRO A 149 22.75 -13.82 2.74
N THR A 150 23.35 -14.38 3.80
CA THR A 150 24.75 -14.11 4.18
C THR A 150 25.79 -15.02 3.52
N ASN A 151 25.46 -16.28 3.20
CA ASN A 151 26.38 -17.23 2.57
C ASN A 151 26.30 -17.15 1.03
N ILE A 152 26.98 -16.14 0.46
CA ILE A 152 26.91 -15.83 -0.98
C ILE A 152 27.37 -17.00 -1.86
N ASP A 153 28.43 -17.72 -1.47
CA ASP A 153 28.95 -18.83 -2.26
C ASP A 153 27.94 -19.96 -2.38
N LEU A 154 27.25 -20.30 -1.29
CA LEU A 154 26.18 -21.28 -1.32
C LEU A 154 24.97 -20.77 -2.12
N ILE A 155 24.59 -19.50 -1.94
CA ILE A 155 23.44 -18.89 -2.64
C ILE A 155 23.62 -18.94 -4.16
N ILE A 156 24.83 -18.70 -4.67
CA ILE A 156 25.15 -18.62 -6.12
C ILE A 156 25.69 -19.97 -6.64
N SER A 157 25.29 -21.07 -6.02
CA SER A 157 25.69 -22.43 -6.40
C SER A 157 24.53 -23.24 -6.98
N LYS A 158 24.83 -24.46 -7.44
CA LYS A 158 23.83 -25.47 -7.82
C LYS A 158 22.90 -25.85 -6.67
N GLU A 159 23.36 -25.74 -5.42
CA GLU A 159 22.58 -26.04 -4.21
C GLU A 159 21.78 -24.82 -3.71
N GLY A 160 22.14 -23.61 -4.17
CA GLY A 160 21.43 -22.36 -3.91
C GLY A 160 20.41 -22.05 -5.00
N TYR A 161 20.62 -20.96 -5.75
CA TYR A 161 19.74 -20.57 -6.85
C TYR A 161 19.64 -21.65 -7.93
N GLY A 162 20.69 -22.43 -8.18
CA GLY A 162 20.64 -23.50 -9.16
C GLY A 162 19.71 -24.67 -8.82
N SER A 163 19.23 -24.74 -7.56
CA SER A 163 18.25 -25.74 -7.12
C SER A 163 16.80 -25.33 -7.40
N ASN A 164 16.56 -24.04 -7.69
CA ASN A 164 15.24 -23.57 -8.11
C ASN A 164 15.04 -23.84 -9.60
N ASP A 165 13.80 -24.09 -10.01
CA ASP A 165 13.48 -24.24 -11.42
C ASP A 165 13.57 -22.90 -12.15
N TYR A 166 14.19 -22.92 -13.33
CA TYR A 166 14.20 -21.76 -14.21
C TYR A 166 12.82 -21.53 -14.84
N ILE A 167 12.31 -20.32 -14.70
CA ILE A 167 11.07 -19.88 -15.31
C ILE A 167 11.40 -19.30 -16.68
N GLU A 168 11.06 -20.05 -17.73
CA GLU A 168 11.15 -19.56 -19.11
C GLU A 168 10.26 -18.34 -19.32
N THR A 169 10.83 -17.28 -19.90
CA THR A 169 10.15 -16.02 -20.16
C THR A 169 10.48 -15.53 -21.56
N SER A 170 9.49 -15.01 -22.28
CA SER A 170 9.60 -14.58 -23.68
C SER A 170 9.79 -13.07 -23.83
N LYS A 171 9.41 -12.29 -22.80
CA LYS A 171 9.45 -10.83 -22.85
C LYS A 171 10.74 -10.25 -22.25
N PRO A 172 11.10 -9.01 -22.65
CA PRO A 172 12.30 -8.36 -22.13
C PRO A 172 12.15 -7.90 -20.68
N ILE A 173 10.94 -7.54 -20.23
CA ILE A 173 10.72 -7.05 -18.87
C ILE A 173 9.80 -8.00 -18.12
N ILE A 174 10.31 -8.58 -17.03
CA ILE A 174 9.57 -9.52 -16.20
C ILE A 174 9.20 -8.81 -14.90
N ILE A 175 7.92 -8.52 -14.75
CA ILE A 175 7.36 -7.92 -13.54
C ILE A 175 7.21 -9.02 -12.49
N VAL A 176 7.88 -8.87 -11.34
CA VAL A 176 7.77 -9.81 -10.23
C VAL A 176 6.96 -9.16 -9.12
N THR A 177 5.75 -9.66 -8.88
CA THR A 177 4.79 -9.10 -7.91
C THR A 177 4.32 -10.14 -6.90
N ALA A 178 3.56 -9.73 -5.88
CA ALA A 178 3.05 -10.62 -4.84
C ALA A 178 1.81 -10.03 -4.13
N PRO A 179 0.99 -10.87 -3.46
CA PRO A 179 -0.09 -10.41 -2.60
C PRO A 179 0.34 -9.48 -1.45
N GLY A 180 1.60 -9.58 -1.01
CA GLY A 180 2.12 -8.79 0.11
C GLY A 180 3.64 -8.81 0.25
N PRO A 181 4.16 -8.19 1.33
CA PRO A 181 5.58 -8.22 1.65
C PRO A 181 6.01 -9.63 2.11
N GLY A 182 7.31 -9.93 1.95
CA GLY A 182 7.89 -11.19 2.43
C GLY A 182 7.59 -12.43 1.57
N SER A 183 6.93 -12.28 0.42
CA SER A 183 6.59 -13.41 -0.46
C SER A 183 7.75 -13.95 -1.31
N GLY A 184 8.95 -13.37 -1.20
CA GLY A 184 10.16 -13.85 -1.89
C GLY A 184 10.47 -13.21 -3.24
N LYS A 185 9.87 -12.05 -3.57
CA LYS A 185 10.06 -11.35 -4.86
C LYS A 185 11.54 -11.13 -5.22
N LEU A 186 12.31 -10.47 -4.35
CA LEU A 186 13.75 -10.25 -4.54
C LEU A 186 14.51 -11.56 -4.82
N ALA A 187 14.30 -12.58 -4.00
CA ALA A 187 14.97 -13.87 -4.14
C ALA A 187 14.62 -14.54 -5.49
N THR A 188 13.36 -14.45 -5.93
CA THR A 188 12.93 -14.93 -7.24
C THR A 188 13.60 -14.15 -8.37
N CYS A 189 13.67 -12.81 -8.31
CA CYS A 189 14.38 -12.00 -9.29
C CYS A 189 15.85 -12.40 -9.42
N LEU A 190 16.56 -12.52 -8.29
CA LEU A 190 17.98 -12.87 -8.29
C LEU A 190 18.23 -14.31 -8.72
N SER A 191 17.34 -15.26 -8.37
CA SER A 191 17.40 -16.64 -8.85
C SER A 191 17.24 -16.71 -10.37
N GLN A 192 16.29 -15.96 -10.92
CA GLN A 192 16.10 -15.89 -12.37
C GLN A 192 17.30 -15.25 -13.07
N MET A 193 17.83 -14.15 -12.55
CA MET A 193 19.06 -13.56 -13.08
C MET A 193 20.22 -14.56 -13.09
N TYR A 194 20.43 -15.29 -11.99
CA TYR A 194 21.44 -16.34 -11.94
C TYR A 194 21.25 -17.34 -13.09
N HIS A 195 20.02 -17.80 -13.32
CA HIS A 195 19.71 -18.74 -14.40
C HIS A 195 19.90 -18.18 -15.82
N GLU A 196 19.68 -16.88 -16.04
CA GLU A 196 19.92 -16.23 -17.34
C GLU A 196 21.42 -16.17 -17.61
N HIS A 197 22.21 -15.74 -16.61
CA HIS A 197 23.66 -15.57 -16.75
C HIS A 197 24.39 -16.89 -16.97
N ILE A 198 23.99 -17.99 -16.29
CA ILE A 198 24.55 -19.33 -16.59
C ILE A 198 24.22 -19.82 -18.01
N ARG A 199 23.19 -19.24 -18.65
CA ARG A 199 22.80 -19.52 -20.04
C ARG A 199 23.42 -18.54 -21.04
N GLY A 200 24.28 -17.63 -20.58
CA GLY A 200 24.92 -16.61 -21.41
C GLY A 200 24.00 -15.45 -21.80
N ILE A 201 22.86 -15.28 -21.13
CA ILE A 201 21.93 -14.17 -21.35
C ILE A 201 22.21 -13.08 -20.32
N ASP A 202 22.54 -11.89 -20.79
CA ASP A 202 22.64 -10.72 -19.92
C ASP A 202 21.25 -10.35 -19.40
N ALA A 203 21.08 -10.40 -18.08
CA ALA A 203 19.88 -9.95 -17.39
C ALA A 203 20.22 -9.07 -16.19
N GLY A 204 19.31 -8.14 -15.88
CA GLY A 204 19.42 -7.25 -14.74
C GLY A 204 18.23 -7.35 -13.80
N TYR A 205 18.38 -6.72 -12.64
CA TYR A 205 17.33 -6.55 -11.65
C TYR A 205 17.11 -5.06 -11.39
N ALA A 206 15.87 -4.65 -11.14
CA ALA A 206 15.57 -3.33 -10.61
C ALA A 206 14.38 -3.41 -9.65
N LYS A 207 14.20 -2.34 -8.87
CA LYS A 207 13.09 -2.25 -7.91
C LYS A 207 12.16 -1.09 -8.24
N PHE A 208 10.87 -1.38 -8.28
CA PHE A 208 9.81 -0.39 -8.41
C PHE A 208 9.10 -0.24 -7.07
N GLU A 209 9.24 0.93 -6.45
CA GLU A 209 8.45 1.35 -5.29
C GLU A 209 8.04 2.81 -5.45
N THR A 210 6.81 3.15 -5.04
CA THR A 210 6.32 4.52 -5.12
C THR A 210 6.82 5.37 -3.95
N PHE A 211 6.95 4.77 -2.77
CA PHE A 211 7.37 5.43 -1.55
C PHE A 211 8.49 4.64 -0.85
N PRO A 212 9.45 5.31 -0.19
CA PRO A 212 9.62 6.76 -0.19
C PRO A 212 9.96 7.32 -1.58
N ILE A 213 9.69 8.61 -1.79
CA ILE A 213 10.08 9.30 -3.03
C ILE A 213 11.50 9.81 -2.82
N TRP A 214 12.44 9.17 -3.52
CA TRP A 214 13.87 9.33 -3.30
C TRP A 214 14.39 10.75 -3.50
N ASN A 215 13.78 11.52 -4.42
CA ASN A 215 14.17 12.88 -4.74
C ASN A 215 13.37 13.96 -3.97
N LEU A 216 12.57 13.58 -2.97
CA LEU A 216 12.00 14.51 -2.00
C LEU A 216 12.80 14.45 -0.69
N PRO A 217 12.92 15.56 0.07
CA PRO A 217 13.63 15.57 1.35
C PRO A 217 13.10 14.53 2.35
N LEU A 218 13.95 14.12 3.30
CA LEU A 218 13.58 13.16 4.35
C LEU A 218 12.33 13.62 5.12
N LYS A 219 12.34 14.88 5.56
CA LYS A 219 11.25 15.52 6.32
C LYS A 219 10.14 16.08 5.42
N HIS A 220 10.11 15.70 4.15
CA HIS A 220 9.00 16.07 3.29
C HIS A 220 7.72 15.35 3.78
N PRO A 221 6.58 16.05 3.97
CA PRO A 221 5.36 15.43 4.48
C PRO A 221 4.91 14.17 3.73
N VAL A 222 5.17 14.09 2.42
CA VAL A 222 4.87 12.89 1.61
C VAL A 222 5.67 11.67 2.08
N ASN A 223 6.98 11.81 2.32
CA ASN A 223 7.81 10.71 2.83
C ASN A 223 7.41 10.36 4.27
N MET A 224 7.15 11.36 5.11
CA MET A 224 6.69 11.13 6.49
C MET A 224 5.29 10.49 6.56
N ALA A 225 4.42 10.74 5.58
CA ALA A 225 3.12 10.08 5.48
C ALA A 225 3.26 8.59 5.17
N TYR A 226 4.25 8.22 4.36
CA TYR A 226 4.59 6.82 4.10
C TYR A 226 5.11 6.14 5.37
N GLU A 227 6.04 6.77 6.08
CA GLU A 227 6.57 6.25 7.36
C GLU A 227 5.47 6.10 8.42
N SER A 228 4.52 7.04 8.45
CA SER A 228 3.33 6.92 9.29
C SER A 228 2.44 5.75 8.85
N ALA A 229 2.36 5.43 7.57
CA ALA A 229 1.59 4.29 7.07
C ALA A 229 2.25 2.93 7.31
N THR A 230 3.55 2.90 7.64
CA THR A 230 4.34 1.69 7.93
C THR A 230 4.77 1.59 9.40
N ALA A 231 4.17 2.39 10.28
CA ALA A 231 4.53 2.48 11.70
C ALA A 231 4.36 1.13 12.46
N ASP A 232 3.54 0.22 11.95
CA ASP A 232 3.32 -1.13 12.48
C ASP A 232 4.46 -2.10 12.15
N ILE A 233 5.03 -1.99 10.94
CA ILE A 233 6.15 -2.84 10.48
C ILE A 233 7.53 -2.21 10.73
N MET A 234 7.57 -1.01 11.31
CA MET A 234 8.78 -0.29 11.71
C MET A 234 9.74 0.04 10.55
N ASP A 235 9.22 0.13 9.32
CA ASP A 235 10.00 0.69 8.22
C ASP A 235 10.07 2.22 8.41
N PHE A 236 11.28 2.78 8.39
CA PHE A 236 11.53 4.21 8.54
C PHE A 236 12.41 4.77 7.42
N ASN A 237 12.16 6.02 7.05
CA ASN A 237 12.93 6.67 6.00
C ASN A 237 14.29 7.11 6.53
N GLN A 238 15.29 7.09 5.66
CA GLN A 238 16.61 7.66 5.94
C GLN A 238 17.28 8.16 4.68
N VAL A 239 18.33 8.97 4.85
CA VAL A 239 19.21 9.33 3.73
C VAL A 239 19.93 8.06 3.29
N ASP A 240 20.01 7.85 1.98
CA ASP A 240 20.82 6.79 1.38
C ASP A 240 22.31 7.14 1.52
N PRO A 241 23.07 6.49 2.43
CA PRO A 241 24.46 6.83 2.64
C PRO A 241 25.33 6.50 1.42
N PHE A 242 24.98 5.45 0.67
CA PHE A 242 25.74 5.00 -0.49
C PHE A 242 25.61 5.98 -1.66
N HIS A 243 24.40 6.52 -1.87
CA HIS A 243 24.15 7.51 -2.91
C HIS A 243 24.84 8.84 -2.57
N LEU A 244 24.79 9.24 -1.30
CA LEU A 244 25.46 10.45 -0.82
C LEU A 244 26.98 10.35 -0.95
N GLU A 245 27.59 9.25 -0.52
CA GLU A 245 29.04 9.03 -0.62
C GLU A 245 29.51 9.02 -2.09
N THR A 246 28.72 8.42 -2.98
CA THR A 246 29.14 8.20 -4.37
C THR A 246 28.94 9.42 -5.25
N TYR A 247 27.83 10.13 -5.10
CA TYR A 247 27.43 11.21 -6.01
C TYR A 247 27.38 12.58 -5.33
N ASN A 248 27.55 12.65 -4.01
CA ASN A 248 27.32 13.84 -3.20
C ASN A 248 25.90 14.42 -3.37
N ILE A 249 24.92 13.54 -3.61
CA ILE A 249 23.50 13.88 -3.78
C ILE A 249 22.70 13.24 -2.65
N THR A 250 21.91 14.03 -1.94
CA THR A 250 20.98 13.49 -0.93
C THR A 250 19.80 12.82 -1.61
N ALA A 251 19.66 11.51 -1.41
CA ALA A 251 18.50 10.72 -1.82
C ALA A 251 17.89 10.02 -0.60
N ILE A 252 16.58 9.79 -0.63
CA ILE A 252 15.85 9.15 0.46
C ILE A 252 15.53 7.70 0.12
N ASN A 253 15.85 6.82 1.05
CA ASN A 253 15.51 5.41 1.02
C ASN A 253 14.94 5.03 2.38
N TYR A 254 14.84 3.74 2.69
CA TYR A 254 14.36 3.26 3.99
C TYR A 254 15.27 2.16 4.54
N ASN A 255 15.18 1.94 5.84
CA ASN A 255 16.09 1.10 6.61
C ASN A 255 16.37 -0.27 6.00
N ARG A 256 15.33 -1.02 5.66
CA ARG A 256 15.46 -2.40 5.16
C ARG A 256 16.27 -2.49 3.87
N ASP A 257 16.04 -1.57 2.93
CA ASP A 257 16.71 -1.57 1.63
C ASP A 257 18.17 -1.12 1.76
N VAL A 258 18.43 -0.11 2.58
CA VAL A 258 19.80 0.35 2.88
C VAL A 258 20.60 -0.74 3.61
N GLU A 259 20.00 -1.41 4.60
CA GLU A 259 20.64 -2.49 5.37
C GLU A 259 21.00 -3.69 4.49
N ILE A 260 20.10 -4.08 3.57
CA ILE A 260 20.31 -5.25 2.72
C ILE A 260 21.17 -4.96 1.48
N PHE A 261 21.31 -3.70 1.08
CA PHE A 261 22.00 -3.30 -0.15
C PHE A 261 23.42 -3.88 -0.29
N PRO A 262 24.32 -3.85 0.72
CA PRO A 262 25.66 -4.43 0.59
C PRO A 262 25.65 -5.91 0.20
N VAL A 263 24.69 -6.67 0.71
CA VAL A 263 24.53 -8.09 0.41
C VAL A 263 24.00 -8.29 -1.01
N VAL A 264 22.96 -7.55 -1.38
CA VAL A 264 22.36 -7.60 -2.72
C VAL A 264 23.38 -7.17 -3.78
N LYS A 265 24.15 -6.12 -3.52
CA LYS A 265 25.25 -5.65 -4.39
C LYS A 265 26.28 -6.73 -4.62
N LYS A 266 26.74 -7.44 -3.57
CA LYS A 266 27.69 -8.54 -3.72
C LYS A 266 27.12 -9.71 -4.52
N ILE A 267 25.86 -10.06 -4.30
CA ILE A 267 25.18 -11.12 -5.08
C ILE A 267 25.13 -10.73 -6.56
N MET A 268 24.66 -9.52 -6.87
CA MET A 268 24.59 -9.04 -8.25
C MET A 268 25.98 -8.92 -8.89
N LEU A 269 27.00 -8.49 -8.14
CA LEU A 269 28.38 -8.41 -8.64
C LEU A 269 28.91 -9.80 -9.01
N ARG A 270 28.58 -10.84 -8.22
CA ARG A 270 29.01 -12.22 -8.52
C ARG A 270 28.27 -12.82 -9.71
N ILE A 271 27.02 -12.40 -9.96
CA ILE A 271 26.23 -12.82 -11.12
C ILE A 271 26.68 -12.08 -12.39
N MET A 272 26.81 -10.74 -12.32
CA MET A 272 26.96 -9.87 -13.48
C MET A 272 28.41 -9.43 -13.77
N GLY A 273 29.32 -9.62 -12.82
CA GLY A 273 30.68 -9.08 -12.89
C GLY A 273 30.70 -7.56 -13.03
N ASP A 274 31.62 -7.07 -13.87
CA ASP A 274 31.86 -5.63 -14.09
C ASP A 274 30.69 -4.90 -14.77
N LYS A 275 29.66 -5.62 -15.22
CA LYS A 275 28.43 -5.04 -15.80
C LYS A 275 27.48 -4.45 -14.75
N LEU A 276 27.76 -4.60 -13.45
CA LEU A 276 26.90 -4.06 -12.39
C LEU A 276 26.97 -2.52 -12.34
N VAL A 277 25.83 -1.86 -12.55
CA VAL A 277 25.74 -0.39 -12.60
C VAL A 277 25.38 0.27 -11.26
N TYR A 278 24.92 -0.51 -10.26
CA TYR A 278 24.38 0.06 -9.01
C TYR A 278 25.45 0.36 -7.97
N LYS A 279 25.50 1.61 -7.54
CA LYS A 279 26.36 2.05 -6.44
C LYS A 279 25.58 2.32 -5.16
N SER A 280 24.26 2.46 -5.25
CA SER A 280 23.34 2.67 -4.13
C SER A 280 21.97 1.97 -4.33
N PRO A 281 21.15 1.77 -3.28
CA PRO A 281 19.77 1.31 -3.44
C PRO A 281 18.90 2.34 -4.15
N THR A 282 19.24 3.63 -4.12
CA THR A 282 18.62 4.66 -4.98
C THR A 282 18.83 4.35 -6.47
N ASP A 283 20.05 3.97 -6.87
CA ASP A 283 20.33 3.60 -8.27
C ASP A 283 19.52 2.35 -8.69
N MET A 284 19.34 1.40 -7.76
CA MET A 284 18.58 0.16 -7.96
C MET A 284 17.10 0.44 -8.24
N GLY A 285 16.57 1.54 -7.70
CA GLY A 285 15.20 2.01 -7.92
C GLY A 285 14.96 2.55 -9.34
N VAL A 286 13.69 2.53 -9.78
CA VAL A 286 13.25 3.17 -11.05
C VAL A 286 12.15 4.22 -10.85
N ASN A 287 11.88 4.64 -9.62
CA ASN A 287 10.73 5.50 -9.28
C ASN A 287 10.85 6.91 -9.90
N LYS A 288 9.78 7.34 -10.59
CA LYS A 288 9.63 8.69 -11.16
C LYS A 288 8.49 9.51 -10.56
N ALA A 289 7.86 9.06 -9.47
CA ALA A 289 6.71 9.74 -8.87
C ALA A 289 7.00 11.20 -8.48
N GLY A 290 8.18 11.50 -7.91
CA GLY A 290 8.53 12.86 -7.47
C GLY A 290 8.57 13.89 -8.60
N PHE A 291 8.89 13.46 -9.83
CA PHE A 291 8.98 14.35 -11.00
C PHE A 291 7.60 14.73 -11.56
N ALA A 292 6.56 13.97 -11.22
CA ALA A 292 5.19 14.20 -11.63
C ALA A 292 4.38 15.05 -10.62
N ILE A 293 5.02 15.52 -9.54
CA ILE A 293 4.41 16.49 -8.64
C ILE A 293 4.41 17.86 -9.31
N ILE A 294 3.22 18.40 -9.57
CA ILE A 294 3.01 19.70 -10.22
C ILE A 294 2.65 20.80 -9.21
N ASN A 295 2.28 20.44 -7.97
CA ASN A 295 2.02 21.38 -6.90
C ASN A 295 2.45 20.82 -5.54
N ASP A 296 3.64 21.23 -5.11
CA ASP A 296 4.27 20.77 -3.87
C ASP A 296 3.45 21.14 -2.62
N ASN A 297 2.88 22.35 -2.59
CA ASN A 297 2.07 22.81 -1.45
C ASN A 297 0.82 21.96 -1.24
N LEU A 298 0.15 21.53 -2.32
CA LEU A 298 -1.02 20.66 -2.23
C LEU A 298 -0.67 19.26 -1.73
N VAL A 299 0.38 18.64 -2.26
CA VAL A 299 0.80 17.30 -1.80
C VAL A 299 1.27 17.35 -0.34
N ARG A 300 1.94 18.42 0.10
CA ARG A 300 2.31 18.63 1.50
C ARG A 300 1.09 18.68 2.41
N GLN A 301 0.10 19.48 2.05
CA GLN A 301 -1.15 19.62 2.82
C GLN A 301 -1.91 18.29 2.89
N ALA A 302 -2.03 17.59 1.76
CA ALA A 302 -2.71 16.30 1.68
C ALA A 302 -2.01 15.21 2.52
N ALA A 303 -0.68 15.16 2.45
CA ALA A 303 0.14 14.26 3.24
C ALA A 303 0.02 14.55 4.75
N LYS A 304 0.08 15.82 5.18
CA LYS A 304 -0.16 16.21 6.59
C LYS A 304 -1.50 15.70 7.11
N GLN A 305 -2.57 15.79 6.30
CA GLN A 305 -3.87 15.23 6.66
C GLN A 305 -3.85 13.70 6.76
N GLU A 306 -3.05 13.00 5.94
CA GLU A 306 -2.89 11.55 6.02
C GLU A 306 -2.18 11.12 7.31
N LEU A 307 -1.16 11.85 7.78
CA LEU A 307 -0.54 11.57 9.09
C LEU A 307 -1.57 11.63 10.23
N ILE A 308 -2.42 12.67 10.25
CA ILE A 308 -3.46 12.80 11.27
C ILE A 308 -4.46 11.64 11.18
N ARG A 309 -4.86 11.23 9.98
CA ARG A 309 -5.73 10.05 9.78
C ARG A 309 -5.08 8.78 10.32
N ARG A 310 -3.79 8.57 10.07
CA ARG A 310 -3.05 7.40 10.54
C ARG A 310 -2.96 7.36 12.05
N PHE A 311 -2.64 8.48 12.69
CA PHE A 311 -2.66 8.59 14.15
C PHE A 311 -4.02 8.19 14.76
N PHE A 312 -5.14 8.73 14.26
CA PHE A 312 -6.46 8.34 14.75
C PHE A 312 -6.77 6.86 14.47
N ARG A 313 -6.42 6.35 13.29
CA ARG A 313 -6.64 4.95 12.94
C ARG A 313 -5.92 4.02 13.92
N TYR A 314 -4.63 4.23 14.16
CA TYR A 314 -3.87 3.41 15.11
C TYR A 314 -4.37 3.59 16.54
N SER A 315 -4.85 4.78 16.90
CA SER A 315 -5.44 5.01 18.22
C SER A 315 -6.72 4.17 18.41
N CYS A 316 -7.57 4.07 17.38
CA CYS A 316 -8.73 3.18 17.39
C CYS A 316 -8.32 1.70 17.41
N GLU A 317 -7.35 1.29 16.59
CA GLU A 317 -6.85 -0.09 16.55
C GLU A 317 -6.22 -0.51 17.88
N TYR A 318 -5.50 0.39 18.56
CA TYR A 318 -4.98 0.18 19.91
C TYR A 318 -6.11 0.03 20.94
N ALA A 319 -7.12 0.91 20.89
CA ALA A 319 -8.29 0.81 21.76
C ALA A 319 -9.10 -0.49 21.57
N MET A 320 -9.06 -1.07 20.37
CA MET A 320 -9.66 -2.37 20.06
C MET A 320 -8.77 -3.58 20.40
N GLY A 321 -7.52 -3.37 20.84
CA GLY A 321 -6.56 -4.43 21.14
C GLY A 321 -5.90 -5.07 19.91
N VAL A 322 -5.96 -4.41 18.74
CA VAL A 322 -5.43 -4.92 17.46
C VAL A 322 -4.02 -4.38 17.16
N ALA A 323 -3.69 -3.18 17.64
CA ALA A 323 -2.39 -2.55 17.45
C ALA A 323 -1.64 -2.39 18.77
N GLU A 324 -0.31 -2.28 18.70
CA GLU A 324 0.53 -2.02 19.87
C GLU A 324 0.64 -0.51 20.16
N LYS A 325 0.84 -0.16 21.42
CA LYS A 325 1.03 1.24 21.86
C LYS A 325 2.19 1.93 21.12
N LYS A 326 3.25 1.19 20.80
CA LYS A 326 4.43 1.71 20.07
C LYS A 326 4.05 2.30 18.71
N THR A 327 3.09 1.68 18.01
CA THR A 327 2.64 2.13 16.68
C THR A 327 1.94 3.49 16.77
N VAL A 328 1.10 3.69 17.79
CA VAL A 328 0.44 4.97 18.06
C VAL A 328 1.46 6.06 18.39
N GLN A 329 2.42 5.75 19.29
CA GLN A 329 3.48 6.68 19.70
C GLN A 329 4.35 7.10 18.51
N ARG A 330 4.66 6.16 17.61
CA ARG A 330 5.42 6.47 16.39
C ARG A 330 4.68 7.43 15.47
N ALA A 331 3.38 7.18 15.21
CA ALA A 331 2.56 8.08 14.41
C ALA A 331 2.43 9.48 15.05
N GLU A 332 2.32 9.54 16.38
CA GLU A 332 2.29 10.80 17.14
C GLU A 332 3.62 11.58 17.03
N LEU A 333 4.76 10.89 17.12
CA LEU A 333 6.08 11.50 16.97
C LEU A 333 6.25 12.14 15.59
N LEU A 334 5.86 11.44 14.52
CA LEU A 334 5.92 11.97 13.15
C LEU A 334 5.04 13.20 12.95
N MET A 335 3.88 13.25 13.61
CA MET A 335 3.05 14.46 13.62
C MET A 335 3.75 15.62 14.32
N LYS A 336 4.34 15.38 15.51
CA LYS A 336 5.07 16.41 16.28
C LYS A 336 6.26 16.98 15.51
N GLU A 337 7.00 16.14 14.78
CA GLU A 337 8.11 16.58 13.92
C GLU A 337 7.68 17.56 12.81
N LEU A 338 6.42 17.51 12.38
CA LEU A 338 5.83 18.44 11.42
C LEU A 338 5.02 19.58 12.08
N ASN A 339 5.12 19.73 13.40
CA ASN A 339 4.34 20.65 14.22
C ASN A 339 2.82 20.49 14.01
N LEU A 340 2.37 19.25 13.82
CA LEU A 340 0.95 18.92 13.66
C LEU A 340 0.33 18.52 14.99
N THR A 341 -0.92 18.92 15.14
CA THR A 341 -1.83 18.51 16.19
C THR A 341 -3.02 17.77 15.58
N VAL A 342 -3.81 17.11 16.41
CA VAL A 342 -5.08 16.53 15.96
C VAL A 342 -6.09 17.57 15.46
N PHE A 343 -5.92 18.84 15.85
CA PHE A 343 -6.83 19.93 15.50
C PHE A 343 -6.57 20.55 14.12
N ASP A 344 -5.42 20.27 13.52
CA ASP A 344 -5.13 20.61 12.11
C ASP A 344 -6.05 19.85 11.13
N ARG A 345 -6.79 18.86 11.63
CA ARG A 345 -7.95 18.28 10.97
C ARG A 345 -9.21 18.96 11.50
N GLU A 346 -9.71 19.97 10.78
CA GLU A 346 -10.81 20.87 11.19
C GLU A 346 -12.02 20.15 11.81
N VAL A 347 -12.46 19.03 11.21
CA VAL A 347 -13.63 18.26 11.67
C VAL A 347 -13.46 17.68 13.09
N VAL A 348 -12.24 17.54 13.60
CA VAL A 348 -11.99 17.04 14.96
C VAL A 348 -12.51 18.03 16.00
N LYS A 349 -12.24 19.32 15.81
CA LYS A 349 -12.70 20.38 16.71
C LYS A 349 -14.22 20.45 16.71
N GLU A 350 -14.83 20.46 15.53
CA GLU A 350 -16.27 20.57 15.34
C GLU A 350 -17.02 19.37 15.92
N ALA A 351 -16.49 18.15 15.76
CA ALA A 351 -17.07 16.96 16.37
C ALA A 351 -17.03 17.01 17.91
N ARG A 352 -15.92 17.47 18.50
CA ARG A 352 -15.81 17.64 19.96
C ARG A 352 -16.76 18.70 20.49
N GLN A 353 -16.88 19.84 19.80
CA GLN A 353 -17.82 20.90 20.15
C GLN A 353 -19.28 20.44 20.03
N ALA A 354 -19.61 19.66 18.99
CA ALA A 354 -20.94 19.07 18.85
C ALA A 354 -21.30 18.16 20.03
N SER A 355 -20.32 17.40 20.56
CA SER A 355 -20.49 16.57 21.76
C SER A 355 -20.78 17.40 23.01
N ILE A 356 -20.00 18.46 23.25
CA ILE A 356 -20.20 19.39 24.38
C ILE A 356 -21.57 20.09 24.27
N ALA A 357 -21.93 20.55 23.08
CA ALA A 357 -23.23 21.16 22.84
C ALA A 357 -24.39 20.16 23.06
N ALA A 358 -24.17 18.88 22.79
CA ALA A 358 -25.13 17.81 23.09
C ALA A 358 -25.34 17.68 24.61
N GLN A 359 -24.25 17.68 25.39
CA GLN A 359 -24.28 17.66 26.85
C GLN A 359 -25.05 18.85 27.43
N ILE A 360 -24.72 20.08 27.01
CA ILE A 360 -25.38 21.31 27.50
C ILE A 360 -26.89 21.29 27.20
N LYS A 361 -27.29 20.74 26.04
CA LYS A 361 -28.69 20.68 25.60
C LYS A 361 -29.44 19.45 26.10
N GLY A 362 -28.81 18.59 26.90
CA GLY A 362 -29.38 17.31 27.32
C GLY A 362 -29.69 16.36 26.15
N LYS A 363 -29.04 16.55 24.99
CA LYS A 363 -29.18 15.68 23.82
C LYS A 363 -28.10 14.60 23.88
N GLY A 364 -28.48 13.42 24.35
CA GLY A 364 -27.60 12.26 24.47
C GLY A 364 -28.43 11.00 24.70
N ASN A 365 -27.79 9.90 25.10
CA ASN A 365 -28.48 8.69 25.50
C ASN A 365 -27.71 8.01 26.63
N ASP A 366 -28.38 7.65 27.73
CA ASP A 366 -27.79 6.97 28.89
C ASP A 366 -26.51 7.64 29.44
N GLY A 367 -26.52 8.97 29.55
CA GLY A 367 -25.37 9.75 30.02
C GLY A 367 -24.20 9.86 29.03
N VAL A 368 -24.33 9.28 27.83
CA VAL A 368 -23.32 9.39 26.76
C VAL A 368 -23.68 10.52 25.82
N PHE A 369 -22.71 11.40 25.60
CA PHE A 369 -22.77 12.51 24.65
C PHE A 369 -21.67 12.32 23.60
N ALA A 370 -22.08 12.28 22.34
CA ALA A 370 -21.20 12.05 21.20
C ALA A 370 -21.50 13.07 20.11
N GLY A 371 -20.44 13.54 19.46
CA GLY A 371 -20.51 14.44 18.32
C GLY A 371 -19.78 13.85 17.11
N ALA A 372 -20.28 14.18 15.92
CA ALA A 372 -19.68 13.83 14.64
C ALA A 372 -19.63 15.08 13.76
N ALA A 373 -18.63 15.15 12.88
CA ALA A 373 -18.52 16.24 11.91
C ALA A 373 -17.97 15.74 10.57
N LEU A 374 -18.39 16.38 9.49
CA LEU A 374 -17.86 16.17 8.14
C LEU A 374 -17.69 17.52 7.42
N GLN A 375 -16.66 17.60 6.59
CA GLN A 375 -16.44 18.73 5.67
C GLN A 375 -16.88 18.34 4.26
N LEU A 376 -17.76 19.16 3.67
CA LEU A 376 -18.18 19.05 2.29
C LEU A 376 -17.12 19.57 1.30
N ARG A 377 -17.29 19.26 0.01
CA ARG A 377 -16.36 19.72 -1.05
C ARG A 377 -16.21 21.24 -1.12
N ASN A 378 -17.30 21.96 -0.85
CA ASN A 378 -17.32 23.43 -0.78
C ASN A 378 -16.69 24.00 0.51
N GLY A 379 -16.13 23.16 1.38
CA GLY A 379 -15.50 23.56 2.64
C GLY A 379 -16.47 23.69 3.83
N LYS A 380 -17.79 23.66 3.61
CA LYS A 380 -18.78 23.75 4.69
C LYS A 380 -18.66 22.55 5.62
N ILE A 381 -18.59 22.81 6.93
CA ILE A 381 -18.59 21.77 7.95
C ILE A 381 -20.00 21.58 8.50
N LEU A 382 -20.44 20.34 8.53
CA LEU A 382 -21.70 19.94 9.14
C LEU A 382 -21.41 19.07 10.35
N THR A 383 -22.28 19.15 11.35
CA THR A 383 -22.19 18.40 12.59
C THR A 383 -23.45 17.58 12.84
N GLY A 384 -23.29 16.51 13.61
CA GLY A 384 -24.35 15.71 14.17
C GLY A 384 -24.04 15.41 15.63
N ASN A 385 -25.06 15.31 16.45
CA ASN A 385 -24.96 14.84 17.82
C ASN A 385 -25.93 13.68 18.06
N ASN A 386 -25.61 12.86 19.06
CA ASN A 386 -26.48 11.77 19.44
C ASN A 386 -27.71 12.29 20.22
N SER A 387 -28.74 11.47 20.24
CA SER A 387 -30.00 11.68 20.95
C SER A 387 -30.57 10.30 21.34
N PRO A 388 -31.66 10.23 22.11
CA PRO A 388 -32.27 8.93 22.43
C PRO A 388 -32.70 8.14 21.19
N LEU A 389 -33.04 8.86 20.11
CA LEU A 389 -33.51 8.26 18.87
C LEU A 389 -32.38 7.86 17.92
N MET A 390 -31.25 8.55 17.92
CA MET A 390 -30.30 8.48 16.81
C MET A 390 -28.86 8.75 17.24
N HIS A 391 -27.93 8.00 16.67
CA HIS A 391 -26.51 8.15 16.90
C HIS A 391 -25.94 9.39 16.19
N ALA A 392 -24.82 9.93 16.69
CA ALA A 392 -24.23 11.16 16.17
C ALA A 392 -23.86 11.07 14.68
N ALA A 393 -23.35 9.91 14.25
CA ALA A 393 -22.98 9.66 12.86
C ALA A 393 -24.21 9.66 11.93
N SER A 394 -25.29 8.98 12.30
CA SER A 394 -26.54 8.92 11.52
C SER A 394 -27.21 10.29 11.46
N SER A 395 -27.19 11.03 12.57
CA SER A 395 -27.63 12.44 12.66
C SER A 395 -26.86 13.34 11.70
N LEU A 396 -25.52 13.21 11.67
CA LEU A 396 -24.67 13.93 10.73
C LEU A 396 -25.02 13.58 9.27
N VAL A 397 -25.23 12.30 8.94
CA VAL A 397 -25.60 11.87 7.58
C VAL A 397 -26.92 12.51 7.15
N LEU A 398 -27.96 12.49 7.99
CA LEU A 398 -29.24 13.14 7.66
C LEU A 398 -29.07 14.66 7.48
N ASN A 399 -28.34 15.33 8.38
CA ASN A 399 -28.06 16.77 8.23
C ASN A 399 -27.32 17.07 6.92
N THR A 400 -26.43 16.17 6.50
CA THR A 400 -25.68 16.27 5.26
C THR A 400 -26.54 16.09 4.02
N ILE A 401 -27.42 15.09 4.02
CA ILE A 401 -28.38 14.88 2.92
C ILE A 401 -29.28 16.10 2.77
N LYS A 402 -29.78 16.66 3.87
CA LYS A 402 -30.63 17.85 3.85
C LYS A 402 -29.90 19.06 3.27
N GLU A 403 -28.66 19.30 3.70
CA GLU A 403 -27.83 20.37 3.16
C GLU A 403 -27.61 20.21 1.64
N LEU A 404 -27.23 19.01 1.19
CA LEU A 404 -26.96 18.76 -0.23
C LEU A 404 -28.23 18.84 -1.11
N ALA A 405 -29.40 18.50 -0.56
CA ALA A 405 -30.68 18.56 -1.25
C ALA A 405 -31.39 19.92 -1.11
N GLY A 406 -30.81 20.90 -0.39
CA GLY A 406 -31.45 22.19 -0.13
C GLY A 406 -32.69 22.11 0.78
N ILE A 407 -32.83 21.04 1.56
CA ILE A 407 -33.99 20.80 2.43
C ILE A 407 -33.81 21.55 3.76
N PRO A 408 -34.77 22.41 4.16
CA PRO A 408 -34.72 23.12 5.44
C PRO A 408 -34.52 22.23 6.68
N LYS A 409 -33.76 22.74 7.66
CA LYS A 409 -33.35 21.99 8.86
C LYS A 409 -34.53 21.52 9.74
N ASN A 410 -35.67 22.18 9.70
CA ASN A 410 -36.88 21.81 10.45
C ASN A 410 -37.69 20.65 9.82
N ILE A 411 -37.43 20.27 8.56
CA ILE A 411 -38.19 19.19 7.90
C ILE A 411 -37.68 17.80 8.31
N HIS A 412 -38.53 16.95 8.88
CA HIS A 412 -38.16 15.57 9.19
C HIS A 412 -38.12 14.72 7.92
N LEU A 413 -36.99 14.04 7.66
CA LEU A 413 -36.84 13.13 6.50
C LEU A 413 -37.42 11.74 6.75
N LEU A 414 -37.51 11.33 8.03
CA LEU A 414 -37.99 10.02 8.42
C LEU A 414 -39.37 10.15 9.05
N SER A 415 -40.32 9.35 8.56
CA SER A 415 -41.66 9.26 9.14
C SER A 415 -41.60 8.73 10.57
N PRO A 416 -42.36 9.29 11.52
CA PRO A 416 -42.48 8.77 12.88
C PRO A 416 -42.89 7.28 12.93
N ASN A 417 -43.68 6.81 11.97
CA ASN A 417 -44.13 5.41 11.91
C ASN A 417 -42.97 4.45 11.63
N ILE A 418 -42.03 4.85 10.76
CA ILE A 418 -40.83 4.06 10.45
C ILE A 418 -39.94 3.99 11.69
N LEU A 419 -39.72 5.13 12.35
CA LEU A 419 -38.90 5.21 13.57
C LEU A 419 -39.47 4.34 14.70
N LYS A 420 -40.80 4.39 14.92
CA LYS A 420 -41.49 3.54 15.90
C LYS A 420 -41.35 2.06 15.57
N SER A 421 -41.53 1.68 14.31
CA SER A 421 -41.45 0.28 13.88
C SER A 421 -40.05 -0.31 14.10
N ILE A 422 -39.00 0.45 13.76
CA ILE A 422 -37.61 0.02 13.98
C ILE A 422 -37.30 0.00 15.48
N SER A 423 -37.76 1.00 16.25
CA SER A 423 -37.57 1.02 17.70
C SER A 423 -38.24 -0.18 18.37
N TYR A 424 -39.46 -0.55 17.97
CA TYR A 424 -40.19 -1.71 18.46
C TYR A 424 -39.47 -3.03 18.14
N LEU A 425 -38.98 -3.18 16.90
CA LEU A 425 -38.17 -4.33 16.51
C LEU A 425 -36.92 -4.46 17.40
N LYS A 426 -36.24 -3.35 17.68
CA LYS A 426 -35.05 -3.37 18.54
C LYS A 426 -35.40 -3.63 20.01
N SER A 427 -36.44 -2.98 20.56
CA SER A 427 -36.81 -3.08 21.97
C SER A 427 -37.51 -4.40 22.30
N GLU A 428 -38.61 -4.72 21.61
CA GLU A 428 -39.51 -5.80 22.00
C GLU A 428 -39.12 -7.15 21.39
N ILE A 429 -38.62 -7.16 20.15
CA ILE A 429 -38.32 -8.41 19.45
C ILE A 429 -36.87 -8.83 19.72
N PHE A 430 -35.92 -7.90 19.57
CA PHE A 430 -34.49 -8.20 19.80
C PHE A 430 -34.01 -7.94 21.24
N ASN A 431 -34.89 -7.42 22.10
CA ASN A 431 -34.59 -7.15 23.51
C ASN A 431 -33.32 -6.29 23.72
N ASN A 432 -33.04 -5.39 22.76
CA ASN A 432 -31.90 -4.50 22.82
C ASN A 432 -32.23 -3.27 23.68
N LYS A 433 -31.45 -3.07 24.74
CA LYS A 433 -31.58 -1.89 25.62
C LYS A 433 -31.26 -0.55 24.93
N ARG A 434 -30.54 -0.58 23.79
CA ARG A 434 -30.13 0.62 23.05
C ARG A 434 -30.97 0.84 21.81
N LEU A 435 -31.89 1.81 21.88
CA LEU A 435 -32.85 2.12 20.81
C LEU A 435 -32.31 3.09 19.76
N SER A 436 -31.21 3.78 20.08
CA SER A 436 -30.52 4.67 19.14
C SER A 436 -30.29 3.96 17.80
N LEU A 437 -30.77 4.60 16.73
CA LEU A 437 -30.56 4.17 15.35
C LEU A 437 -29.11 4.47 14.95
N ASN A 438 -28.46 3.49 14.32
CA ASN A 438 -27.07 3.57 13.83
C ASN A 438 -27.04 3.77 12.32
#